data_AF-A0A2S4KRX4-F1
#
_entry.id   AF-A0A2S4KRX4-F1
#
_cell.length_a   1.000
_cell.length_b   1.000
_cell.length_c   1.000
_cell.angle_alpha   90.00
_cell.angle_beta   90.00
_cell.angle_gamma   90.00
#
_symmetry.space_group_name_H-M   'P 1'
#
loop_
_entity.id
_entity.type
_entity.pdbx_description
1 polymer ?
#
loop_
_entity_poly.entity_id
_entity_poly.type
_entity_poly.pdbx_seq_one_letter_code
_entity_poly.pdbx_strand_id
1 'polypeptide(L)'
;MHSTTKMTTTLTLPNRDPIAYESAKRKDFDVIRRIAHAAETENFRKVLQQHEKDIIAITKHHLRLGPLDTCQVQPQWITSGFNLYIPIQVTGSFNKRLLLRCPLPHMHAEPYYPGTVDENMRGEVSAYAWMQESCPNIRIPHLYGFGFSNNTDFTHKSRVRIHVRLWRGIRRALYRILRCPTLAHFAPNPLRHDLPTAYIVMEYVGSEVGQTLSDTWDQQRQDSIYLETLCRSMARIMLALSRVP
;
A
#
# COMPACT_ATOMS: atom_id res chain seq x y z
N MET A 1 -55.36 24.02 -12.56
CA MET A 1 -54.54 23.24 -11.61
C MET A 1 -53.36 22.66 -12.39
N HIS A 2 -52.16 23.20 -12.22
CA HIS A 2 -50.94 22.63 -12.80
C HIS A 2 -50.14 21.97 -11.69
N SER A 3 -50.21 20.63 -11.60
CA SER A 3 -49.29 19.85 -10.77
C SER A 3 -47.90 19.95 -11.38
N THR A 4 -47.04 20.75 -10.78
CA THR A 4 -45.60 20.77 -11.08
C THR A 4 -44.99 19.54 -10.44
N THR A 5 -44.75 18.50 -11.23
CA THR A 5 -43.95 17.34 -10.84
C THR A 5 -42.54 17.84 -10.50
N LYS A 6 -42.23 18.00 -9.21
CA LYS A 6 -40.85 18.24 -8.75
C LYS A 6 -40.02 17.03 -9.18
N MET A 7 -39.23 17.16 -10.25
CA MET A 7 -38.20 16.18 -10.57
C MET A 7 -37.17 16.21 -9.44
N THR A 8 -37.20 15.18 -8.60
CA THR A 8 -36.22 14.99 -7.53
C THR A 8 -34.88 14.66 -8.18
N THR A 9 -33.99 15.65 -8.30
CA THR A 9 -32.62 15.42 -8.79
C THR A 9 -31.89 14.50 -7.80
N THR A 10 -31.59 13.29 -8.26
CA THR A 10 -30.85 12.26 -7.53
C THR A 10 -29.43 12.16 -8.07
N LEU A 11 -28.46 12.12 -7.17
CA LEU A 11 -27.04 11.92 -7.50
C LEU A 11 -26.67 10.46 -7.25
N THR A 12 -26.05 9.80 -8.21
CA THR A 12 -25.57 8.43 -8.06
C THR A 12 -24.26 8.42 -7.26
N LEU A 13 -24.21 7.61 -6.21
CA LEU A 13 -23.01 7.43 -5.39
C LEU A 13 -22.33 6.11 -5.77
N PRO A 14 -20.99 6.02 -5.68
CA PRO A 14 -20.27 4.79 -5.95
C PRO A 14 -20.65 3.74 -4.90
N ASN A 15 -21.05 2.56 -5.37
CA ASN A 15 -21.45 1.41 -4.55
C ASN A 15 -22.56 1.73 -3.52
N ARG A 16 -23.45 2.69 -3.81
CA ARG A 16 -24.57 3.07 -2.94
C ARG A 16 -25.79 3.48 -3.76
N ASP A 17 -26.94 3.45 -3.11
CA ASP A 17 -28.19 3.94 -3.69
C ASP A 17 -28.10 5.44 -4.04
N PRO A 18 -28.79 5.88 -5.10
CA PRO A 18 -28.86 7.29 -5.47
C PRO A 18 -29.34 8.15 -4.30
N ILE A 19 -28.65 9.27 -4.04
CA ILE A 19 -28.99 10.20 -2.98
C ILE A 19 -29.76 11.40 -3.53
N ALA A 20 -30.95 11.65 -3.01
CA ALA A 20 -31.71 12.86 -3.31
C ALA A 20 -31.10 14.08 -2.63
N TYR A 21 -31.29 15.26 -3.20
CA TYR A 21 -30.75 16.53 -2.66
C TYR A 21 -31.07 16.76 -1.17
N GLU A 22 -32.32 16.56 -0.73
CA GLU A 22 -32.72 16.72 0.67
C GLU A 22 -32.06 15.71 1.63
N SER A 23 -31.67 14.55 1.12
CA SER A 23 -30.89 13.56 1.88
C SER A 23 -29.40 13.89 1.86
N ALA A 24 -28.89 14.49 0.78
CA ALA A 24 -27.50 14.93 0.66
C ALA A 24 -27.20 16.09 1.63
N LYS A 25 -28.13 17.04 1.81
CA LYS A 25 -28.01 18.15 2.79
C LYS A 25 -27.79 17.69 4.23
N ARG A 26 -28.27 16.49 4.58
CA ARG A 26 -28.21 15.92 5.93
C ARG A 26 -26.99 15.04 6.16
N LYS A 27 -26.02 15.05 5.24
CA LYS A 27 -24.76 14.31 5.38
C LYS A 27 -23.64 15.25 5.83
N ASP A 28 -22.80 14.75 6.73
CA ASP A 28 -21.64 15.48 7.26
C ASP A 28 -20.43 15.49 6.29
N PHE A 29 -20.63 15.06 5.04
CA PHE A 29 -19.60 15.02 4.02
C PHE A 29 -20.07 15.62 2.71
N ASP A 30 -19.12 16.20 1.96
CA ASP A 30 -19.39 16.75 0.65
C ASP A 30 -19.68 15.62 -0.36
N VAL A 31 -20.95 15.48 -0.71
CA VAL A 31 -21.47 14.48 -1.65
C VAL A 31 -20.94 14.72 -3.07
N ILE A 32 -20.81 15.98 -3.50
CA ILE A 32 -20.33 16.33 -4.85
C ILE A 32 -18.87 15.93 -4.97
N ARG A 33 -18.05 16.32 -3.99
CA ARG A 33 -16.64 15.98 -3.96
C ARG A 33 -16.42 14.46 -3.95
N ARG A 34 -17.25 13.72 -3.22
CA ARG A 34 -17.17 12.25 -3.17
C ARG A 34 -17.48 11.58 -4.51
N ILE A 35 -18.43 12.12 -5.28
CA ILE A 35 -18.72 11.63 -6.64
C ILE A 35 -17.54 11.91 -7.56
N ALA A 36 -16.99 13.13 -7.50
CA ALA A 36 -15.81 13.50 -8.28
C ALA A 36 -14.61 12.58 -7.97
N HIS A 37 -14.29 12.37 -6.69
CA HIS A 37 -13.20 11.47 -6.28
C HIS A 37 -13.38 10.03 -6.78
N ALA A 38 -14.61 9.54 -6.84
CA ALA A 38 -14.86 8.22 -7.35
C ALA A 38 -14.66 8.10 -8.87
N ALA A 39 -15.08 9.13 -9.62
CA ALA A 39 -14.78 9.21 -11.05
C ALA A 39 -13.27 9.26 -11.30
N GLU A 40 -12.54 10.08 -10.55
CA GLU A 40 -11.07 10.15 -10.61
C GLU A 40 -10.40 8.83 -10.25
N THR A 41 -10.90 8.13 -9.22
CA THR A 41 -10.41 6.79 -8.84
C THR A 41 -10.62 5.77 -9.95
N GLU A 42 -11.78 5.79 -10.60
CA GLU A 42 -12.08 4.87 -11.70
C GLU A 42 -11.25 5.18 -12.95
N ASN A 43 -11.03 6.46 -13.26
CA ASN A 43 -10.11 6.87 -14.32
C ASN A 43 -8.69 6.37 -14.04
N PHE A 44 -8.20 6.55 -12.81
CA PHE A 44 -6.88 6.08 -12.40
C PHE A 44 -6.75 4.56 -12.46
N ARG A 45 -7.81 3.83 -12.05
CA ARG A 45 -7.88 2.37 -12.20
C ARG A 45 -7.72 1.96 -13.67
N LYS A 46 -8.47 2.58 -14.59
CA LYS A 46 -8.37 2.28 -16.03
C LYS A 46 -6.97 2.54 -16.59
N VAL A 47 -6.33 3.64 -16.17
CA VAL A 47 -4.93 3.92 -16.53
C VAL A 47 -4.03 2.78 -16.06
N LEU A 48 -4.10 2.39 -14.79
CA LEU A 48 -3.27 1.32 -14.27
C LEU A 48 -3.54 -0.04 -14.94
N GLN A 49 -4.77 -0.31 -15.40
CA GLN A 49 -5.10 -1.53 -16.15
C GLN A 49 -4.40 -1.56 -17.51
N GLN A 50 -4.22 -0.40 -18.16
CA GLN A 50 -3.43 -0.31 -19.39
C GLN A 50 -1.95 -0.63 -19.17
N HIS A 51 -1.46 -0.42 -17.95
CA HIS A 51 -0.09 -0.68 -17.50
C HIS A 51 0.08 -2.01 -16.76
N GLU A 52 -0.81 -2.99 -16.94
CA GLU A 52 -0.71 -4.30 -16.28
C GLU A 52 0.63 -5.00 -16.56
N LYS A 53 1.16 -4.87 -17.78
CA LYS A 53 2.47 -5.42 -18.16
C LYS A 53 3.62 -4.82 -17.34
N ASP A 54 3.56 -3.51 -17.08
CA ASP A 54 4.55 -2.82 -16.24
C ASP A 54 4.44 -3.29 -14.79
N ILE A 55 3.23 -3.42 -14.25
CA ILE A 55 2.98 -3.95 -12.90
C ILE A 55 3.60 -5.34 -12.72
N ILE A 56 3.43 -6.21 -13.72
CA ILE A 56 4.04 -7.55 -13.74
C ILE A 56 5.57 -7.44 -13.81
N ALA A 57 6.12 -6.60 -14.69
CA ALA A 57 7.55 -6.43 -14.85
C ALA A 57 8.22 -5.91 -13.57
N ILE A 58 7.63 -4.89 -12.94
CA ILE A 58 8.01 -4.32 -11.64
C ILE A 58 8.04 -5.40 -10.56
N THR A 59 6.96 -6.19 -10.47
CA THR A 59 6.86 -7.25 -9.46
C THR A 59 7.92 -8.33 -9.69
N LYS A 60 8.09 -8.79 -10.93
CA LYS A 60 9.15 -9.74 -11.30
C LYS A 60 10.54 -9.20 -10.95
N HIS A 61 10.79 -7.93 -11.21
CA HIS A 61 12.07 -7.27 -10.95
C HIS A 61 12.40 -7.18 -9.45
N HIS A 62 11.47 -6.71 -8.63
CA HIS A 62 11.70 -6.61 -7.18
C HIS A 62 11.84 -7.97 -6.50
N LEU A 63 11.08 -8.97 -6.98
CA LEU A 63 11.12 -10.31 -6.39
C LEU A 63 12.22 -11.19 -6.97
N ARG A 64 12.77 -10.84 -8.14
CA ARG A 64 13.75 -11.60 -8.94
C ARG A 64 13.24 -12.92 -9.47
N LEU A 65 12.01 -12.86 -9.96
CA LEU A 65 11.37 -14.01 -10.55
C LEU A 65 12.12 -14.42 -11.82
N GLY A 66 12.37 -15.72 -11.95
CA GLY A 66 12.97 -16.32 -13.13
C GLY A 66 11.99 -16.41 -14.31
N PRO A 67 12.45 -16.85 -15.48
CA PRO A 67 11.58 -17.01 -16.66
C PRO A 67 10.45 -18.02 -16.47
N LEU A 68 10.69 -19.05 -15.64
CA LEU A 68 9.71 -20.09 -15.32
C LEU A 68 8.66 -19.66 -14.27
N ASP A 69 8.90 -18.53 -13.60
CA ASP A 69 8.00 -18.02 -12.58
C ASP A 69 6.84 -17.24 -13.22
N THR A 70 5.64 -17.57 -12.77
CA THR A 70 4.41 -16.93 -13.22
C THR A 70 4.02 -15.81 -12.26
N CYS A 71 3.64 -14.66 -12.82
CA CYS A 71 3.20 -13.49 -12.09
C CYS A 71 1.92 -12.98 -12.75
N GLN A 72 0.82 -12.95 -12.01
CA GLN A 72 -0.51 -12.62 -12.52
C GLN A 72 -1.17 -11.57 -11.64
N VAL A 73 -1.60 -10.47 -12.27
CA VAL A 73 -2.44 -9.46 -11.64
C VAL A 73 -3.86 -10.02 -11.49
N GLN A 74 -4.43 -9.89 -10.31
CA GLN A 74 -5.80 -10.33 -10.06
C GLN A 74 -6.80 -9.26 -10.51
N PRO A 75 -7.99 -9.63 -11.03
CA PRO A 75 -8.95 -8.65 -11.54
C PRO A 75 -9.64 -7.85 -10.42
N GLN A 76 -9.78 -8.41 -9.22
CA GLN A 76 -10.42 -7.76 -8.08
C GLN A 76 -9.50 -6.77 -7.35
N TRP A 77 -9.41 -5.52 -7.84
CA TRP A 77 -8.60 -4.50 -7.13
C TRP A 77 -9.40 -3.79 -6.05
N ILE A 78 -8.73 -3.56 -4.92
CA ILE A 78 -9.33 -3.01 -3.71
C ILE A 78 -9.02 -1.52 -3.67
N THR A 79 -10.06 -0.69 -3.57
CA THR A 79 -9.92 0.75 -3.40
C THR A 79 -10.10 1.08 -1.93
N SER A 80 -9.13 1.78 -1.35
CA SER A 80 -9.23 2.47 -0.07
C SER A 80 -9.39 3.97 -0.30
N GLY A 81 -9.66 4.73 0.76
CA GLY A 81 -9.86 6.17 0.69
C GLY A 81 -8.68 6.93 0.08
N PHE A 82 -7.44 6.45 0.20
CA PHE A 82 -6.25 7.13 -0.30
C PHE A 82 -5.43 6.32 -1.31
N ASN A 83 -5.76 5.04 -1.48
CA ASN A 83 -4.90 4.10 -2.19
C ASN A 83 -5.70 3.09 -2.99
N LEU A 84 -5.14 2.65 -4.10
CA LEU A 84 -5.57 1.50 -4.88
C LEU A 84 -4.62 0.33 -4.61
N TYR A 85 -5.16 -0.83 -4.29
CA TYR A 85 -4.41 -2.05 -4.03
C TYR A 85 -4.71 -3.07 -5.12
N ILE A 86 -3.64 -3.53 -5.76
CA ILE A 86 -3.65 -4.46 -6.87
C ILE A 86 -3.10 -5.79 -6.37
N PRO A 87 -3.94 -6.81 -6.15
CA PRO A 87 -3.47 -8.11 -5.72
C PRO A 87 -2.72 -8.80 -6.85
N ILE A 88 -1.58 -9.41 -6.51
CA ILE A 88 -0.72 -10.12 -7.46
C ILE A 88 -0.44 -11.51 -6.92
N GLN A 89 -0.70 -12.52 -7.75
CA GLN A 89 -0.37 -13.91 -7.49
C GLN A 89 0.95 -14.24 -8.16
N VAL A 90 1.89 -14.79 -7.38
CA VAL A 90 3.13 -15.33 -7.92
C VAL A 90 3.19 -16.82 -7.64
N THR A 91 3.58 -17.61 -8.64
CA THR A 91 3.77 -19.06 -8.56
C THR A 91 5.09 -19.48 -9.22
N GLY A 92 5.68 -20.58 -8.75
CA GLY A 92 7.01 -21.06 -9.15
C GLY A 92 7.97 -21.10 -7.96
N SER A 93 9.15 -20.52 -8.11
CA SER A 93 10.20 -20.42 -7.07
C SER A 93 9.75 -19.61 -5.84
N PHE A 94 8.77 -18.73 -6.02
CA PHE A 94 8.19 -17.89 -4.99
C PHE A 94 6.67 -17.99 -5.03
N ASN A 95 6.09 -18.84 -4.19
CA ASN A 95 4.64 -19.06 -4.17
C ASN A 95 3.97 -18.22 -3.07
N LYS A 96 3.63 -16.96 -3.37
CA LYS A 96 2.96 -16.05 -2.43
C LYS A 96 2.02 -15.07 -3.14
N ARG A 97 1.04 -14.59 -2.38
CA ARG A 97 0.20 -13.44 -2.73
C ARG A 97 0.85 -12.14 -2.27
N LEU A 98 0.72 -11.11 -3.11
CA LEU A 98 1.31 -9.79 -2.91
C LEU A 98 0.26 -8.72 -3.16
N LEU A 99 0.55 -7.52 -2.67
CA LEU A 99 -0.17 -6.31 -2.98
C LEU A 99 0.80 -5.32 -3.62
N LEU A 100 0.43 -4.81 -4.78
CA LEU A 100 0.99 -3.57 -5.30
C LEU A 100 0.04 -2.44 -4.91
N ARG A 101 0.50 -1.57 -4.03
CA ARG A 101 -0.25 -0.39 -3.58
C ARG A 101 0.17 0.81 -4.41
N CYS A 102 -0.81 1.50 -4.99
CA CYS A 102 -0.65 2.79 -5.66
C CYS A 102 -1.42 3.86 -4.88
N PRO A 103 -0.80 5.00 -4.50
CA PRO A 103 -1.52 6.13 -3.93
C PRO A 103 -2.43 6.78 -4.99
N LEU A 104 -3.57 7.31 -4.56
CA LEU A 104 -4.52 8.02 -5.42
C LEU A 104 -4.11 9.50 -5.50
N PRO A 105 -3.61 10.03 -6.63
CA PRO A 105 -3.05 11.38 -6.67
C PRO A 105 -4.02 12.48 -6.23
N HIS A 106 -5.30 12.37 -6.63
CA HIS A 106 -6.35 13.32 -6.28
C HIS A 106 -6.70 13.34 -4.78
N MET A 107 -6.34 12.30 -4.02
CA MET A 107 -6.52 12.24 -2.56
C MET A 107 -5.34 12.80 -1.78
N HIS A 108 -4.22 13.09 -2.46
CA HIS A 108 -3.01 13.66 -1.87
C HIS A 108 -2.82 15.14 -2.22
N ALA A 109 -3.78 15.78 -2.89
CA ALA A 109 -3.65 17.14 -3.43
C ALA A 109 -2.51 17.30 -4.46
N GLU A 110 -2.06 16.19 -5.06
CA GLU A 110 -1.02 16.16 -6.08
C GLU A 110 -1.29 17.10 -7.28
N PRO A 111 -2.55 17.29 -7.75
CA PRO A 111 -2.83 18.24 -8.83
C PRO A 111 -2.52 19.71 -8.46
N TYR A 112 -2.51 20.04 -7.17
CA TYR A 112 -2.26 21.40 -6.68
C TYR A 112 -0.83 21.56 -6.16
N TYR A 113 -0.27 20.49 -5.58
CA TYR A 113 1.06 20.44 -4.98
C TYR A 113 1.80 19.19 -5.45
N PRO A 114 2.49 19.25 -6.60
CA PRO A 114 3.25 18.11 -7.12
C PRO A 114 4.32 17.65 -6.13
N GLY A 115 4.46 16.33 -5.96
CA GLY A 115 5.41 15.69 -5.06
C GLY A 115 4.84 15.29 -3.69
N THR A 116 3.60 15.66 -3.37
CA THR A 116 2.93 15.26 -2.11
C THR A 116 2.78 13.75 -1.97
N VAL A 117 2.50 13.07 -3.09
CA VAL A 117 2.43 11.60 -3.15
C VAL A 117 3.76 10.98 -2.75
N ASP A 118 4.85 11.43 -3.38
CA ASP A 118 6.20 10.91 -3.11
C ASP A 118 6.63 11.22 -1.68
N GLU A 119 6.32 12.40 -1.14
CA GLU A 119 6.64 12.79 0.23
C GLU A 119 5.92 11.89 1.25
N ASN A 120 4.61 11.67 1.09
CA ASN A 120 3.86 10.77 1.95
C ASN A 120 4.41 9.33 1.88
N MET A 121 4.70 8.88 0.66
CA MET A 121 5.23 7.55 0.43
C MET A 121 6.62 7.34 1.08
N ARG A 122 7.50 8.36 1.06
CA ARG A 122 8.80 8.31 1.74
C ARG A 122 8.64 8.08 3.24
N GLY A 123 7.69 8.76 3.88
CA GLY A 123 7.41 8.58 5.31
C GLY A 123 6.99 7.15 5.62
N GLU A 124 6.05 6.60 4.86
CA GLU A 124 5.56 5.24 5.02
C GLU A 124 6.63 4.17 4.76
N VAL A 125 7.34 4.28 3.64
CA VAL A 125 8.44 3.37 3.28
C VAL A 125 9.54 3.40 4.35
N SER A 126 9.86 4.59 4.86
CA SER A 126 10.85 4.74 5.94
C SER A 126 10.38 4.05 7.22
N ALA A 127 9.09 4.18 7.57
CA ALA A 127 8.50 3.48 8.70
C ALA A 127 8.55 1.96 8.53
N TYR A 128 8.17 1.42 7.36
CA TYR A 128 8.32 0.00 7.06
C TYR A 128 9.76 -0.47 7.20
N ALA A 129 10.70 0.25 6.57
CA ALA A 129 12.11 -0.11 6.59
C ALA A 129 12.67 -0.11 8.02
N TRP A 130 12.35 0.92 8.81
CA TRP A 130 12.76 1.02 10.20
C TRP A 130 12.13 -0.07 11.06
N MET A 131 10.82 -0.31 10.95
CA MET A 131 10.14 -1.34 11.75
C MET A 131 10.64 -2.76 11.44
N GLN A 132 10.89 -3.08 10.17
CA GLN A 132 11.43 -4.40 9.79
C GLN A 132 12.84 -4.65 10.34
N GLU A 133 13.62 -3.58 10.56
CA GLU A 133 14.98 -3.65 11.09
C GLU A 133 15.00 -3.61 12.63
N SER A 134 14.33 -2.62 13.20
CA SER A 134 14.36 -2.28 14.61
C SER A 134 13.44 -3.15 15.46
N CYS A 135 12.31 -3.60 14.91
CA CYS A 135 11.26 -4.29 15.65
C CYS A 135 10.89 -5.65 15.03
N PRO A 136 11.82 -6.62 14.91
CA PRO A 136 11.56 -7.90 14.24
C PRO A 136 10.48 -8.75 14.94
N ASN A 137 10.22 -8.48 16.22
CA ASN A 137 9.18 -9.17 17.00
C ASN A 137 7.76 -8.67 16.68
N ILE A 138 7.62 -7.52 16.02
CA ILE A 138 6.32 -6.98 15.60
C ILE A 138 6.06 -7.47 14.18
N ARG A 139 4.99 -8.25 14.02
CA ARG A 139 4.59 -8.73 12.70
C ARG A 139 3.96 -7.60 11.90
N ILE A 140 4.69 -7.11 10.89
CA ILE A 140 4.17 -6.19 9.86
C ILE A 140 4.29 -6.82 8.47
N PRO A 141 3.44 -6.42 7.50
CA PRO A 141 3.57 -6.88 6.12
C PRO A 141 4.98 -6.67 5.58
N HIS A 142 5.55 -7.68 4.91
CA HIS A 142 6.89 -7.55 4.39
C HIS A 142 6.93 -6.60 3.18
N LEU A 143 7.76 -5.57 3.24
CA LEU A 143 8.04 -4.66 2.12
C LEU A 143 9.11 -5.27 1.19
N TYR A 144 8.78 -5.52 -0.07
CA TYR A 144 9.71 -6.13 -1.03
C TYR A 144 10.42 -5.12 -1.91
N GLY A 145 9.73 -4.05 -2.29
CA GLY A 145 10.26 -2.97 -3.11
C GLY A 145 9.26 -1.85 -3.24
N PHE A 146 9.72 -0.73 -3.76
CA PHE A 146 8.92 0.46 -4.02
C PHE A 146 9.55 1.30 -5.12
N GLY A 147 8.75 2.11 -5.79
CA GLY A 147 9.21 3.10 -6.76
C GLY A 147 8.50 4.43 -6.59
N PHE A 148 9.21 5.53 -6.80
CA PHE A 148 8.65 6.88 -6.77
C PHE A 148 8.19 7.35 -8.15
N SER A 149 7.43 8.44 -8.19
CA SER A 149 6.85 8.99 -9.43
C SER A 149 7.89 9.43 -10.47
N ASN A 150 9.16 9.54 -10.08
CA ASN A 150 10.30 9.86 -10.95
C ASN A 150 11.06 8.62 -11.48
N ASN A 151 10.43 7.44 -11.51
CA ASN A 151 11.04 6.17 -11.95
C ASN A 151 12.32 5.80 -11.17
N THR A 152 12.37 6.15 -9.88
CA THR A 152 13.44 5.67 -8.99
C THR A 152 12.95 4.48 -8.18
N ASP A 153 13.46 3.30 -8.53
CA ASP A 153 13.06 2.04 -7.92
C ASP A 153 14.06 1.55 -6.88
N PHE A 154 13.52 0.98 -5.82
CA PHE A 154 14.29 0.46 -4.70
C PHE A 154 13.82 -0.95 -4.34
N THR A 155 14.78 -1.88 -4.24
CA THR A 155 14.50 -3.28 -3.85
C THR A 155 15.12 -3.59 -2.50
N HIS A 156 14.44 -4.42 -1.70
CA HIS A 156 14.95 -4.90 -0.42
C HIS A 156 16.27 -5.69 -0.56
N LYS A 157 17.23 -5.45 0.34
CA LYS A 157 18.60 -6.03 0.30
C LYS A 157 18.64 -7.55 0.14
N SER A 158 17.71 -8.27 0.78
CA SER A 158 17.63 -9.74 0.70
C SER A 158 17.29 -10.26 -0.70
N ARG A 159 16.99 -9.36 -1.64
CA ARG A 159 16.70 -9.62 -3.04
C ARG A 159 17.57 -8.78 -3.98
N VAL A 160 18.76 -8.32 -3.55
CA VAL A 160 19.74 -7.62 -4.43
C VAL A 160 20.86 -8.58 -4.86
N ARG A 161 21.62 -8.31 -5.94
CA ARG A 161 22.49 -9.31 -6.62
C ARG A 161 23.59 -9.71 -5.64
N ILE A 162 24.07 -10.95 -5.66
CA ILE A 162 25.06 -11.43 -4.67
C ILE A 162 26.28 -10.52 -4.60
N HIS A 163 26.80 -10.06 -5.75
CA HIS A 163 27.90 -9.09 -5.79
C HIS A 163 27.54 -7.73 -5.16
N VAL A 164 26.32 -7.22 -5.35
CA VAL A 164 25.84 -5.99 -4.70
C VAL A 164 25.72 -6.19 -3.19
N ARG A 165 25.31 -7.38 -2.73
CA ARG A 165 25.29 -7.70 -1.29
C ARG A 165 26.69 -7.74 -0.70
N LEU A 166 27.65 -8.34 -1.41
CA LEU A 166 29.05 -8.42 -0.99
C LEU A 166 29.66 -7.01 -0.91
N TRP A 167 29.50 -6.21 -1.96
CA TRP A 167 29.99 -4.82 -2.01
C TRP A 167 29.36 -3.95 -0.92
N ARG A 168 28.04 -4.08 -0.69
CA ARG A 168 27.38 -3.38 0.43
C ARG A 168 27.83 -3.89 1.80
N GLY A 169 28.18 -5.17 1.93
CA GLY A 169 28.77 -5.74 3.13
C GLY A 169 30.11 -5.09 3.45
N ILE A 170 31.00 -5.03 2.44
CA ILE A 170 32.29 -4.35 2.52
C ILE A 170 32.10 -2.87 2.88
N ARG A 171 31.19 -2.18 2.18
CA ARG A 171 30.87 -0.77 2.46
C ARG A 171 30.31 -0.57 3.87
N ARG A 172 29.45 -1.46 4.38
CA ARG A 172 28.97 -1.38 5.77
C ARG A 172 30.08 -1.60 6.78
N ALA A 173 31.02 -2.52 6.53
CA ALA A 173 32.18 -2.72 7.39
C ALA A 173 33.04 -1.44 7.44
N LEU A 174 33.32 -0.85 6.27
CA LEU A 174 33.99 0.46 6.17
C LEU A 174 33.25 1.58 6.89
N TYR A 175 31.93 1.70 6.72
CA TYR A 175 31.14 2.74 7.40
C TYR A 175 31.09 2.53 8.92
N ARG A 176 31.08 1.28 9.40
CA ARG A 176 31.21 0.96 10.83
C ARG A 176 32.58 1.37 11.37
N ILE A 177 33.65 1.12 10.62
CA ILE A 177 35.02 1.57 10.96
C ILE A 177 35.07 3.11 11.01
N LEU A 178 34.40 3.78 10.07
CA LEU A 178 34.35 5.24 9.94
C LEU A 178 33.25 5.92 10.80
N ARG A 179 32.54 5.19 11.67
CA ARG A 179 31.42 5.67 12.53
C ARG A 179 30.35 6.47 11.77
N CYS A 180 30.12 6.16 10.50
CA CYS A 180 29.13 6.82 9.65
C CYS A 180 27.76 6.11 9.78
N PRO A 181 26.64 6.80 9.49
CA PRO A 181 25.29 6.23 9.65
C PRO A 181 25.08 4.96 8.83
N THR A 182 24.28 4.05 9.40
CA THR A 182 24.03 2.70 8.86
C THR A 182 23.39 2.78 7.48
N LEU A 183 23.93 2.06 6.50
CA LEU A 183 23.39 2.05 5.14
C LEU A 183 21.99 1.41 5.08
N ALA A 184 21.05 2.15 4.46
CA ALA A 184 19.68 1.71 4.18
C ALA A 184 19.60 0.28 3.63
N HIS A 185 18.61 -0.48 4.12
CA HIS A 185 18.31 -1.85 3.71
C HIS A 185 17.64 -1.95 2.33
N PHE A 186 17.26 -0.82 1.74
CA PHE A 186 16.81 -0.74 0.36
C PHE A 186 17.94 -0.25 -0.54
N ALA A 187 17.99 -0.79 -1.75
CA ALA A 187 19.00 -0.45 -2.74
C ALA A 187 18.35 0.11 -4.00
N PRO A 188 18.87 1.23 -4.56
CA PRO A 188 18.52 1.62 -5.91
C PRO A 188 18.69 0.44 -6.85
N ASN A 189 17.64 0.14 -7.59
CA ASN A 189 17.58 -0.95 -8.54
C ASN A 189 16.64 -0.53 -9.68
N PRO A 190 17.05 0.45 -10.51
CA PRO A 190 16.18 1.07 -11.49
C PRO A 190 15.68 0.04 -12.50
N LEU A 191 14.39 0.12 -12.81
CA LEU A 191 13.73 -0.57 -13.91
C LEU A 191 13.18 0.50 -14.87
N ARG A 192 13.27 0.24 -16.17
CA ARG A 192 12.53 1.06 -17.13
C ARG A 192 11.11 0.52 -17.19
N HIS A 193 10.16 1.31 -16.73
CA HIS A 193 8.74 1.04 -16.81
C HIS A 193 7.99 2.35 -17.06
N ASP A 194 6.79 2.27 -17.62
CA ASP A 194 5.97 3.44 -17.94
C ASP A 194 4.81 3.64 -16.94
N LEU A 195 4.86 2.97 -15.78
CA LEU A 195 3.85 3.12 -14.73
C LEU A 195 3.78 4.60 -14.25
N PRO A 196 2.63 5.29 -14.39
CA PRO A 196 2.53 6.73 -14.19
C PRO A 196 2.31 7.14 -12.72
N THR A 197 2.80 6.34 -11.77
CA THR A 197 2.57 6.58 -10.34
C THR A 197 3.63 5.90 -9.48
N ALA A 198 3.81 6.44 -8.28
CA ALA A 198 4.57 5.77 -7.24
C ALA A 198 3.88 4.48 -6.77
N TYR A 199 4.63 3.49 -6.28
CA TYR A 199 4.05 2.19 -5.90
C TYR A 199 4.84 1.47 -4.80
N ILE A 200 4.14 0.67 -4.00
CA ILE A 200 4.75 -0.21 -2.99
C ILE A 200 4.40 -1.66 -3.31
N VAL A 201 5.41 -2.53 -3.42
CA VAL A 201 5.23 -3.99 -3.50
C VAL A 201 5.42 -4.58 -2.10
N MET A 202 4.33 -5.10 -1.55
CA MET A 202 4.29 -5.64 -0.19
C MET A 202 3.58 -6.99 -0.12
N GLU A 203 3.74 -7.67 1.00
CA GLU A 203 3.05 -8.91 1.30
C GLU A 203 1.53 -8.72 1.41
N TYR A 204 0.77 -9.65 0.81
CA TYR A 204 -0.67 -9.75 1.05
C TYR A 204 -0.92 -10.44 2.39
N VAL A 205 -1.58 -9.75 3.32
CA VAL A 205 -2.04 -10.34 4.59
C VAL A 205 -3.47 -10.83 4.40
N GLY A 206 -3.60 -12.12 4.08
CA GLY A 206 -4.90 -12.76 3.91
C GLY A 206 -5.47 -13.34 5.21
N SER A 207 -6.67 -13.91 5.11
CA SER A 207 -7.38 -14.56 6.22
C SER A 207 -6.61 -15.77 6.79
N GLU A 208 -5.68 -16.33 6.02
CA GLU A 208 -4.76 -17.37 6.49
C GLU A 208 -3.78 -16.87 7.58
N VAL A 209 -3.50 -15.57 7.62
CA VAL A 209 -2.62 -14.96 8.63
C VAL A 209 -3.43 -14.52 9.85
N GLY A 210 -4.65 -14.03 9.63
CA GLY A 210 -5.55 -13.57 10.68
C GLY A 210 -6.76 -12.83 10.12
N GLN A 211 -7.72 -12.53 10.98
CA GLN A 211 -8.92 -11.76 10.65
C GLN A 211 -8.78 -10.32 11.16
N THR A 212 -9.44 -9.38 10.47
CA THR A 212 -9.44 -7.98 10.91
C THR A 212 -10.20 -7.87 12.22
N LEU A 213 -9.66 -7.09 13.16
CA LEU A 213 -10.31 -6.89 14.46
C LEU A 213 -11.73 -6.32 14.31
N SER A 214 -11.99 -5.46 13.32
CA SER A 214 -13.33 -4.91 13.03
C SER A 214 -14.38 -5.98 12.77
N ASP A 215 -13.98 -7.10 12.18
CA ASP A 215 -14.89 -8.14 11.72
C ASP A 215 -15.32 -9.04 12.90
N THR A 216 -14.45 -9.18 13.91
CA THR A 216 -14.69 -10.03 15.09
C THR A 216 -15.04 -9.25 16.36
N TRP A 217 -14.86 -7.92 16.36
CA TRP A 217 -14.95 -7.07 17.55
C TRP A 217 -16.29 -7.22 18.29
N ASP A 218 -17.41 -7.05 17.59
CA ASP A 218 -18.72 -7.05 18.24
C ASP A 218 -19.09 -8.40 18.87
N GLN A 219 -18.56 -9.50 18.30
CA GLN A 219 -18.77 -10.85 18.82
C GLN A 219 -17.86 -11.14 20.02
N GLN A 220 -16.60 -10.68 19.97
CA GLN A 220 -15.55 -11.10 20.91
C GLN A 220 -15.30 -10.10 22.05
N ARG A 221 -15.78 -8.86 21.95
CA ARG A 221 -15.52 -7.83 22.98
C ARG A 221 -16.08 -8.14 24.37
N GLN A 222 -17.07 -9.04 24.45
CA GLN A 222 -17.66 -9.47 25.73
C GLN A 222 -16.86 -10.58 26.40
N ASP A 223 -15.94 -11.23 25.67
CA ASP A 223 -15.04 -12.23 26.22
C ASP A 223 -13.85 -11.55 26.93
N SER A 224 -13.80 -11.69 28.26
CA SER A 224 -12.75 -11.10 29.09
C SER A 224 -11.35 -11.62 28.74
N ILE A 225 -11.22 -12.89 28.36
CA ILE A 225 -9.92 -13.50 28.04
C ILE A 225 -9.39 -12.92 26.72
N TYR A 226 -10.29 -12.76 25.75
CA TYR A 226 -9.96 -12.15 24.47
C TYR A 226 -9.48 -10.70 24.65
N LEU A 227 -10.23 -9.89 25.40
CA LEU A 227 -9.88 -8.49 25.65
C LEU A 227 -8.55 -8.36 26.40
N GLU A 228 -8.32 -9.19 27.42
CA GLU A 228 -7.05 -9.21 28.15
C GLU A 228 -5.88 -9.54 27.22
N THR A 229 -6.05 -10.52 26.34
CA THR A 229 -5.02 -10.93 25.36
C THR A 229 -4.74 -9.82 24.35
N LEU A 230 -5.77 -9.13 23.85
CA LEU A 230 -5.63 -8.00 22.95
C LEU A 230 -4.86 -6.85 23.62
N CYS A 231 -5.28 -6.43 24.82
CA CYS A 231 -4.62 -5.36 25.59
C CYS A 231 -3.16 -5.70 25.87
N ARG A 232 -2.88 -6.94 26.31
CA ARG A 232 -1.52 -7.42 26.56
C ARG A 232 -0.67 -7.42 25.28
N SER A 233 -1.24 -7.81 24.15
CA SER A 233 -0.53 -7.83 22.86
C SER A 233 -0.24 -6.43 22.35
N MET A 234 -1.20 -5.50 22.45
CA MET A 234 -1.00 -4.09 22.13
C MET A 234 0.08 -3.46 23.01
N ALA A 235 0.06 -3.71 24.32
CA ALA A 235 1.08 -3.22 25.24
C ALA A 235 2.48 -3.72 24.87
N ARG A 236 2.61 -5.01 24.49
CA ARG A 236 3.89 -5.56 24.01
C ARG A 236 4.38 -4.88 22.73
N ILE A 237 3.48 -4.59 21.78
CA ILE A 237 3.82 -3.87 20.54
C ILE A 237 4.29 -2.45 20.87
N MET A 238 3.56 -1.71 21.71
CA MET A 238 3.92 -0.34 22.12
C MET A 238 5.27 -0.31 22.84
N LEU A 239 5.51 -1.24 23.77
CA LEU A 239 6.79 -1.37 24.48
C LEU A 239 7.94 -1.78 23.55
N ALA A 240 7.68 -2.59 22.52
CA ALA A 240 8.70 -2.94 21.53
C ALA A 240 9.07 -1.73 20.66
N LEU A 241 8.06 -0.95 20.22
CA LEU A 241 8.28 0.28 19.46
C LEU A 241 9.06 1.34 20.25
N SER A 242 8.78 1.50 21.54
CA SER A 242 9.44 2.52 22.37
C SER A 242 10.85 2.15 22.84
N ARG A 243 11.26 0.88 22.69
CA ARG A 243 12.60 0.41 23.10
C ARG A 243 13.70 0.83 22.14
N VAL A 244 13.37 1.13 20.89
CA VAL A 244 14.36 1.54 19.89
C VAL A 244 14.32 3.07 19.78
N PRO A 245 15.42 3.76 20.09
CA PRO A 245 15.49 5.21 20.09
C PRO A 245 15.40 5.83 18.69
#